data_AF-A0A356VT91-F1
#
_entry.id   AF-A0A356VT91-F1
#
_cell.length_a   1.000
_cell.length_b   1.000
_cell.length_c   1.000
_cell.angle_alpha   90.00
_cell.angle_beta   90.00
_cell.angle_gamma   90.00
#
_symmetry.space_group_name_H-M   'P 1'
#
loop_
_entity.id
_entity.type
_entity.pdbx_description
1 polymer ?
#
loop_
_entity_poly.entity_id
_entity_poly.type
_entity_poly.pdbx_seq_one_letter_code
_entity_poly.pdbx_strand_id
1 'polypeptide(L)'
;MKSNNKKTDQGFSAAWWVLLTAVLLSIILMLIPKPVEVVDPKILPWNSVINEQGNIEALGLTLGVSTPQDAIALYGEDYETLVFTDKSENNKVAEVYFPTMTLAKLRGVVTLILEVPEKELSEMYSRGVKITVNSTGNRQITLREEDSDSLIDNTILTMTYVPKKNLSKDMITMRFGEPNSKNIGSDGLERWHYPDKGLEIILNPDGPEVLQYYIAQE
;
A
#
# COMPACT_ATOMS: atom_id res chain seq x y z
N MET A 1 -78.12 -18.60 -29.38
CA MET A 1 -77.07 -17.64 -28.99
C MET A 1 -76.00 -18.35 -28.20
N LYS A 2 -74.73 -18.06 -28.53
CA LYS A 2 -73.49 -18.58 -27.95
C LYS A 2 -73.40 -18.32 -26.44
N SER A 3 -72.80 -19.26 -25.71
CA SER A 3 -71.52 -19.05 -25.02
C SER A 3 -71.14 -20.32 -24.28
N ASN A 4 -70.21 -21.10 -24.84
CA ASN A 4 -69.58 -22.20 -24.11
C ASN A 4 -68.20 -21.69 -23.68
N ASN A 5 -68.10 -21.31 -22.41
CA ASN A 5 -66.93 -20.68 -21.82
C ASN A 5 -65.89 -21.77 -21.49
N LYS A 6 -64.96 -22.05 -22.43
CA LYS A 6 -63.79 -22.88 -22.13
C LYS A 6 -62.86 -22.09 -21.21
N LYS A 7 -62.83 -22.45 -19.92
CA LYS A 7 -61.74 -22.07 -19.03
C LYS A 7 -60.46 -22.68 -19.59
N THR A 8 -59.58 -21.86 -20.13
CA THR A 8 -58.20 -22.23 -20.41
C THR A 8 -57.47 -22.31 -19.07
N ASP A 9 -57.22 -23.53 -18.61
CA ASP A 9 -56.21 -23.77 -17.57
C ASP A 9 -54.85 -23.39 -18.16
N GLN A 10 -54.40 -22.18 -17.85
CA GLN A 10 -53.02 -21.77 -18.11
C GLN A 10 -52.12 -22.43 -17.07
N GLY A 11 -51.84 -23.71 -17.26
CA GLY A 11 -50.78 -24.38 -16.52
C GLY A 11 -49.45 -23.68 -16.79
N PHE A 12 -48.72 -23.35 -15.73
CA PHE A 12 -47.39 -22.76 -15.83
C PHE A 12 -46.51 -23.61 -16.75
N SER A 13 -46.02 -23.01 -17.84
CA SER A 13 -45.16 -23.72 -18.79
C SER A 13 -43.82 -24.08 -18.14
N ALA A 14 -43.12 -25.09 -18.67
CA ALA A 14 -41.82 -25.53 -18.15
C ALA A 14 -40.79 -24.38 -17.99
N ALA A 15 -40.92 -23.32 -18.80
CA ALA A 15 -40.09 -22.11 -18.71
C ALA A 15 -40.24 -21.37 -17.37
N TRP A 16 -41.45 -21.36 -16.78
CA TRP A 16 -41.69 -20.74 -15.48
C TRP A 16 -41.01 -21.50 -14.34
N TRP A 17 -40.94 -22.84 -14.43
CA TRP A 17 -40.21 -23.66 -13.46
C TRP A 17 -38.70 -23.45 -13.55
N VAL A 18 -38.15 -23.30 -14.75
CA VAL A 18 -36.72 -22.97 -14.94
C VAL A 18 -36.39 -21.59 -14.38
N LEU A 19 -37.24 -20.59 -14.63
CA LEU A 19 -37.06 -19.25 -14.05
C LEU A 19 -37.14 -19.27 -12.52
N LEU A 20 -38.14 -19.96 -11.96
CA LEU A 20 -38.33 -20.03 -10.52
C LEU A 20 -37.17 -20.74 -9.84
N THR A 21 -36.66 -21.84 -10.41
CA THR A 21 -35.48 -22.54 -9.91
C THR A 21 -34.21 -21.68 -9.99
N ALA A 22 -33.99 -20.95 -11.09
CA ALA A 22 -32.84 -20.07 -11.23
C ALA A 22 -32.85 -18.90 -10.22
N VAL A 23 -34.02 -18.31 -9.99
CA VAL A 23 -34.19 -17.26 -8.96
C VAL A 23 -33.98 -17.84 -7.56
N LEU A 24 -34.55 -19.00 -7.27
CA LEU A 24 -34.38 -19.65 -5.97
C LEU A 24 -32.91 -20.00 -5.71
N LEU A 25 -32.20 -20.52 -6.73
CA LEU A 25 -30.78 -20.85 -6.64
C LEU A 25 -29.93 -19.60 -6.41
N SER A 26 -30.26 -18.49 -7.07
CA SER A 26 -29.59 -17.20 -6.87
C SER A 26 -29.79 -16.65 -5.46
N ILE A 27 -31.01 -16.76 -4.92
CA ILE A 27 -31.31 -16.39 -3.52
C ILE A 27 -30.53 -17.28 -2.56
N ILE A 28 -30.50 -18.59 -2.79
CA ILE A 28 -29.72 -19.54 -1.97
C ILE A 28 -28.24 -19.17 -2.00
N LEU A 29 -27.67 -18.87 -3.17
CA LEU A 29 -26.26 -18.45 -3.30
C LEU A 29 -25.97 -17.13 -2.57
N MET A 30 -26.92 -16.19 -2.53
CA MET A 30 -26.78 -14.95 -1.75
C MET A 30 -26.87 -15.17 -0.23
N LEU A 31 -27.54 -16.24 0.22
CA LEU A 31 -27.69 -16.58 1.64
C LEU A 31 -26.50 -17.38 2.19
N ILE A 32 -25.61 -17.90 1.35
CA ILE A 32 -24.36 -18.53 1.81
C ILE A 32 -23.50 -17.43 2.45
N PRO A 33 -23.21 -17.50 3.77
CA PRO A 33 -22.33 -16.52 4.40
C PRO A 33 -20.97 -16.61 3.71
N LYS A 34 -20.50 -15.48 3.16
CA LYS A 34 -19.15 -15.42 2.63
C LYS A 34 -18.18 -15.76 3.77
N PRO A 35 -17.19 -16.65 3.56
CA PRO A 35 -16.19 -16.89 4.58
C PRO A 35 -15.57 -15.54 4.95
N VAL A 36 -15.56 -15.23 6.24
CA VAL A 36 -14.89 -14.03 6.74
C VAL A 36 -13.41 -14.24 6.46
N GLU A 37 -12.85 -13.47 5.53
CA GLU A 37 -11.40 -13.41 5.37
C GLU A 37 -10.79 -12.98 6.71
N VAL A 38 -10.08 -13.91 7.34
CA VAL A 38 -9.25 -13.61 8.50
C VAL A 38 -8.05 -12.84 7.95
N VAL A 39 -8.10 -11.52 8.10
CA VAL A 39 -6.98 -10.65 7.76
C VAL A 39 -5.89 -10.88 8.79
N ASP A 40 -4.69 -11.26 8.33
CA ASP A 40 -3.53 -11.37 9.21
C ASP A 40 -3.31 -10.02 9.91
N PRO A 41 -3.31 -9.96 11.26
CA PRO A 41 -3.05 -8.72 11.98
C PRO A 41 -1.73 -8.04 11.57
N LYS A 42 -0.71 -8.78 11.12
CA LYS A 42 0.60 -8.23 10.73
C LYS A 42 0.57 -7.33 9.49
N ILE A 43 -0.45 -7.49 8.64
CA ILE A 43 -0.59 -6.68 7.42
C ILE A 43 -1.33 -5.36 7.67
N LEU A 44 -1.81 -5.11 8.90
CA LEU A 44 -2.53 -3.90 9.23
C LEU A 44 -1.55 -2.76 9.59
N PRO A 45 -1.72 -1.53 9.05
CA PRO A 45 -0.81 -0.40 9.28
C PRO A 45 -0.59 -0.06 10.76
N TRP A 46 -1.62 -0.23 11.58
CA TRP A 46 -1.60 0.12 13.01
C TRP A 46 -0.99 -0.95 13.91
N ASN A 47 -0.70 -2.13 13.36
CA ASN A 47 -0.10 -3.24 14.07
C ASN A 47 1.40 -3.34 13.83
N SER A 48 2.07 -2.26 13.41
CA SER A 48 3.52 -2.28 13.35
C SER A 48 4.13 -2.49 14.74
N VAL A 49 5.20 -3.28 14.78
CA VAL A 49 5.91 -3.68 15.99
C VAL A 49 7.41 -3.70 15.76
N ILE A 50 8.17 -3.39 16.79
CA ILE A 50 9.60 -3.66 16.85
C ILE A 50 9.76 -5.10 17.32
N ASN A 51 10.42 -5.95 16.54
CA ASN A 51 10.69 -7.33 16.93
C ASN A 51 11.89 -7.43 17.89
N GLU A 52 12.17 -8.64 18.37
CA GLU A 52 13.27 -8.89 19.32
C GLU A 52 14.66 -8.51 18.79
N GLN A 53 14.80 -8.39 17.47
CA GLN A 53 16.05 -8.00 16.79
C GLN A 53 16.14 -6.50 16.53
N GLY A 54 15.14 -5.70 16.93
CA GLY A 54 15.11 -4.25 16.69
C GLY A 54 14.59 -3.85 15.31
N ASN A 55 14.15 -4.81 14.49
CA ASN A 55 13.59 -4.54 13.17
C ASN A 55 12.10 -4.21 13.25
N ILE A 56 11.60 -3.44 12.29
CA ILE A 56 10.19 -3.06 12.23
C ILE A 56 9.42 -4.03 11.35
N GLU A 57 8.43 -4.73 11.92
CA GLU A 57 7.42 -5.45 11.15
C GLU A 57 6.25 -4.51 10.84
N ALA A 58 5.95 -4.26 9.57
CA ALA A 58 4.85 -3.42 9.14
C ALA A 58 4.34 -3.85 7.75
N LEU A 59 3.00 -3.85 7.56
CA LEU A 59 2.35 -4.17 6.28
C LEU A 59 2.76 -5.53 5.68
N GLY A 60 3.18 -6.49 6.52
CA GLY A 60 3.65 -7.80 6.09
C GLY A 60 5.13 -7.88 5.71
N LEU A 61 5.87 -6.77 5.82
CA LEU A 61 7.32 -6.70 5.59
C LEU A 61 8.08 -6.52 6.91
N THR A 62 9.36 -6.87 6.92
CA THR A 62 10.29 -6.60 8.02
C THR A 62 11.39 -5.67 7.53
N LEU A 63 11.39 -4.40 7.96
CA LEU A 63 12.44 -3.44 7.58
C LEU A 63 13.80 -3.88 8.13
N GLY A 64 14.85 -3.73 7.32
CA GLY A 64 16.19 -4.24 7.62
C GLY A 64 16.39 -5.72 7.26
N VAL A 65 15.36 -6.41 6.75
CA VAL A 65 15.43 -7.83 6.35
C VAL A 65 14.77 -8.07 4.99
N SER A 66 13.55 -7.59 4.81
CA SER A 66 12.79 -7.78 3.57
C SER A 66 13.39 -7.01 2.41
N THR A 67 13.18 -7.53 1.21
CA THR A 67 13.58 -6.90 -0.06
C THR A 67 12.36 -6.44 -0.86
N PRO A 68 12.53 -5.61 -1.91
CA PRO A 68 11.44 -5.31 -2.83
C PRO A 68 10.83 -6.55 -3.49
N GLN A 69 11.57 -7.66 -3.67
CA GLN A 69 10.96 -8.92 -4.14
C GLN A 69 9.86 -9.42 -3.20
N ASP A 70 10.07 -9.34 -1.88
CA ASP A 70 9.03 -9.67 -0.90
C ASP A 70 7.83 -8.73 -1.04
N ALA A 71 8.09 -7.44 -1.25
CA ALA A 71 7.05 -6.44 -1.45
C ALA A 71 6.26 -6.67 -2.74
N ILE A 72 6.91 -7.05 -3.84
CA ILE A 72 6.26 -7.40 -5.12
C ILE A 72 5.32 -8.60 -4.92
N ALA A 73 5.78 -9.64 -4.21
CA ALA A 73 4.97 -10.81 -3.91
C ALA A 73 3.73 -10.47 -3.05
N LEU A 74 3.81 -9.45 -2.20
CA LEU A 74 2.72 -9.02 -1.31
C LEU A 74 1.78 -7.98 -1.93
N TYR A 75 2.32 -7.01 -2.68
CA TYR A 75 1.61 -5.80 -3.10
C TYR A 75 1.24 -5.80 -4.58
N GLY A 76 1.94 -6.59 -5.40
CA GLY A 76 1.73 -6.71 -6.84
C GLY A 76 2.94 -6.27 -7.68
N GLU A 77 2.89 -6.59 -8.97
CA GLU A 77 3.98 -6.36 -9.95
C GLU A 77 3.98 -4.94 -10.56
N ASP A 78 3.03 -4.08 -10.18
CA ASP A 78 2.99 -2.68 -10.63
C ASP A 78 3.89 -1.82 -9.74
N TYR A 79 5.15 -1.66 -10.15
CA TYR A 79 6.16 -0.87 -9.45
C TYR A 79 7.12 -0.15 -10.41
N GLU A 80 7.78 0.88 -9.89
CA GLU A 80 8.85 1.61 -10.56
C GLU A 80 10.09 1.70 -9.67
N THR A 81 11.26 1.53 -10.25
CA THR A 81 12.56 1.74 -9.58
C THR A 81 13.15 3.07 -9.99
N LEU A 82 13.55 3.88 -9.02
CA LEU A 82 14.01 5.24 -9.23
C LEU A 82 15.23 5.52 -8.36
N VAL A 83 16.15 6.36 -8.85
CA VAL A 83 17.15 7.00 -7.99
C VAL A 83 16.81 8.47 -7.86
N PHE A 84 16.75 8.96 -6.63
CA PHE A 84 16.59 10.39 -6.33
C PHE A 84 17.88 10.98 -5.82
N THR A 85 18.08 12.27 -6.09
CA THR A 85 19.13 13.06 -5.43
C THR A 85 18.67 14.49 -5.21
N ASP A 86 19.24 15.12 -4.20
CA ASP A 86 19.11 16.56 -4.02
C ASP A 86 19.78 17.35 -5.15
N LYS A 87 19.58 18.67 -5.13
CA LYS A 87 20.17 19.61 -6.09
C LYS A 87 21.71 19.57 -6.13
N SER A 88 22.36 19.16 -5.05
CA SER A 88 23.82 19.08 -4.93
C SER A 88 24.42 17.78 -5.44
N GLU A 89 23.58 16.81 -5.82
CA GLU A 89 23.96 15.49 -6.33
C GLU A 89 24.68 14.59 -5.29
N ASN A 90 24.64 14.93 -4.00
CA ASN A 90 25.35 14.20 -2.95
C ASN A 90 24.49 13.17 -2.21
N ASN A 91 23.21 13.47 -2.00
CA ASN A 91 22.30 12.63 -1.22
C ASN A 91 21.47 11.72 -2.14
N LYS A 92 22.13 10.71 -2.73
CA LYS A 92 21.46 9.74 -3.60
C LYS A 92 20.72 8.70 -2.78
N VAL A 93 19.50 8.36 -3.19
CA VAL A 93 18.70 7.28 -2.61
C VAL A 93 18.04 6.47 -3.71
N ALA A 94 18.01 5.14 -3.58
CA ALA A 94 17.21 4.27 -4.43
C ALA A 94 15.84 4.04 -3.80
N GLU A 95 14.80 4.18 -4.63
CA GLU A 95 13.41 3.98 -4.25
C GLU A 95 12.74 2.94 -5.14
N VAL A 96 11.87 2.13 -4.52
CA VAL A 96 10.87 1.33 -5.24
C VAL A 96 9.49 1.88 -4.92
N TYR A 97 8.79 2.31 -5.95
CA TYR A 97 7.50 2.98 -5.87
C TYR A 97 6.39 2.08 -6.40
N PHE A 98 5.40 1.79 -5.56
CA PHE A 98 4.19 1.07 -5.91
C PHE A 98 3.04 2.06 -6.04
N PRO A 99 2.66 2.48 -7.27
CA PRO A 99 1.54 3.39 -7.50
C PRO A 99 0.20 2.82 -7.03
N THR A 100 0.08 1.48 -6.99
CA THR A 100 -1.12 0.80 -6.52
C THR A 100 -0.75 -0.39 -5.64
N MET A 101 -0.82 -0.21 -4.32
CA MET A 101 -0.77 -1.30 -3.35
C MET A 101 -2.19 -1.78 -3.04
N THR A 102 -2.44 -3.09 -3.13
CA THR A 102 -3.66 -3.72 -2.60
C THR A 102 -3.30 -4.85 -1.65
N LEU A 103 -3.59 -4.67 -0.36
CA LEU A 103 -3.29 -5.64 0.69
C LEU A 103 -4.56 -5.90 1.51
N ALA A 104 -5.19 -7.05 1.28
CA ALA A 104 -6.56 -7.33 1.74
C ALA A 104 -7.54 -6.19 1.36
N LYS A 105 -8.01 -5.42 2.35
CA LYS A 105 -8.92 -4.26 2.15
C LYS A 105 -8.21 -2.91 2.12
N LEU A 106 -6.89 -2.90 2.33
CA LEU A 106 -6.06 -1.71 2.30
C LEU A 106 -5.69 -1.39 0.86
N ARG A 107 -5.74 -0.10 0.54
CA ARG A 107 -5.35 0.42 -0.76
C ARG A 107 -4.60 1.71 -0.56
N GLY A 108 -3.57 1.93 -1.35
CA GLY A 108 -2.79 3.15 -1.30
C GLY A 108 -1.58 3.08 -2.20
N VAL A 109 -0.64 3.96 -1.90
CA VAL A 109 0.65 4.06 -2.56
C VAL A 109 1.72 3.65 -1.55
N VAL A 110 2.73 2.91 -1.97
CA VAL A 110 3.88 2.56 -1.13
C VAL A 110 5.18 3.00 -1.80
N THR A 111 6.08 3.57 -1.02
CA THR A 111 7.46 3.85 -1.43
C THR A 111 8.40 3.15 -0.46
N LEU A 112 9.41 2.46 -0.99
CA LEU A 112 10.45 1.78 -0.24
C LEU A 112 11.79 2.45 -0.51
N ILE A 113 12.53 2.84 0.54
CA ILE A 113 13.92 3.29 0.40
C ILE A 113 14.83 2.09 0.68
N LEU A 114 15.81 1.90 -0.19
CA LEU A 114 16.70 0.73 -0.17
C LEU A 114 18.06 1.03 0.45
N GLU A 115 18.66 0.00 1.03
CA GLU A 115 20.06 -0.01 1.44
C GLU A 115 20.94 -0.33 0.22
N VAL A 116 21.46 0.71 -0.44
CA VAL A 116 22.35 0.57 -1.60
C VAL A 116 23.64 1.34 -1.35
N PRO A 117 24.83 0.76 -1.57
CA PRO A 117 26.09 1.48 -1.41
C PRO A 117 26.15 2.74 -2.26
N GLU A 118 26.64 3.85 -1.69
CA GLU A 118 26.73 5.15 -2.39
C GLU A 118 27.50 5.07 -3.71
N LYS A 119 28.54 4.23 -3.75
CA LYS A 119 29.32 3.97 -4.96
C LYS A 119 28.44 3.39 -6.07
N GLU A 120 27.61 2.41 -5.75
CA GLU A 120 26.68 1.76 -6.69
C GLU A 120 25.60 2.73 -7.15
N LEU A 121 24.99 3.49 -6.22
CA LEU A 121 24.04 4.56 -6.58
C LEU A 121 24.65 5.60 -7.52
N SER A 122 25.92 5.96 -7.32
CA SER A 122 26.62 6.92 -8.18
C SER A 122 26.91 6.35 -9.57
N GLU A 123 27.24 5.06 -9.64
CA GLU A 123 27.42 4.33 -10.89
C GLU A 123 26.10 4.22 -11.67
N MET A 124 25.00 3.81 -11.03
CA MET A 124 23.65 3.78 -11.60
C MET A 124 23.22 5.17 -12.09
N TYR A 125 23.42 6.20 -11.26
CA TYR A 125 23.12 7.60 -11.61
C TYR A 125 23.85 8.03 -12.89
N SER A 126 25.14 7.71 -13.02
CA SER A 126 25.94 8.10 -14.19
C SER A 126 25.50 7.42 -15.49
N ARG A 127 24.85 6.26 -15.40
CA ARG A 127 24.35 5.47 -16.53
C ARG A 127 22.86 5.64 -16.80
N GLY A 128 22.15 6.42 -15.98
CA GLY A 128 20.71 6.60 -16.03
C GLY A 128 20.18 7.02 -17.40
N VAL A 129 18.96 6.57 -17.72
CA VAL A 129 18.33 6.75 -19.03
C VAL A 129 17.74 8.15 -19.19
N LYS A 130 17.16 8.69 -18.11
CA LYS A 130 16.48 9.98 -18.10
C LYS A 130 16.60 10.64 -16.75
N ILE A 131 16.84 11.95 -16.75
CA ILE A 131 16.82 12.79 -15.55
C ILE A 131 15.61 13.72 -15.64
N THR A 132 14.79 13.73 -14.60
CA THR A 132 13.69 14.69 -14.41
C THR A 132 14.02 15.57 -13.20
N VAL A 133 13.82 16.89 -13.32
CA VAL A 133 14.10 17.85 -12.24
C VAL A 133 12.78 18.43 -11.76
N ASN A 134 12.54 18.39 -10.46
CA ASN A 134 11.33 18.96 -9.86
C ASN A 134 11.48 20.48 -9.59
N SER A 135 10.43 21.12 -9.07
CA SER A 135 10.41 22.55 -8.78
C SER A 135 11.42 23.00 -7.71
N THR A 136 11.87 22.11 -6.82
CA THR A 136 12.88 22.39 -5.80
C THR A 136 14.31 22.12 -6.28
N GLY A 137 14.47 21.58 -7.49
CA GLY A 137 15.75 21.21 -8.07
C GLY A 137 16.24 19.81 -7.70
N ASN A 138 15.43 19.01 -7.00
CA ASN A 138 15.73 17.59 -6.79
C ASN A 138 15.59 16.86 -8.11
N ARG A 139 16.40 15.82 -8.28
CA ARG A 139 16.48 15.04 -9.51
C ARG A 139 15.96 13.64 -9.27
N GLN A 140 15.16 13.17 -10.22
CA GLN A 140 14.70 11.79 -10.34
C GLN A 140 15.33 11.18 -11.58
N ILE A 141 15.86 9.98 -11.44
CA ILE A 141 16.63 9.29 -12.47
C ILE A 141 15.91 7.98 -12.78
N THR A 142 15.49 7.84 -14.04
CA THR A 142 15.01 6.57 -14.58
C THR A 142 16.22 5.71 -14.89
N LEU A 143 16.26 4.52 -14.30
CA LEU A 143 17.36 3.57 -14.41
C LEU A 143 17.29 2.76 -15.71
N ARG A 144 18.40 2.09 -16.04
CA ARG A 144 18.41 1.03 -17.04
C ARG A 144 17.79 -0.23 -16.44
N GLU A 145 17.28 -1.11 -17.31
CA GLU A 145 16.69 -2.38 -16.90
C GLU A 145 17.63 -3.20 -16.00
N GLU A 146 18.91 -3.31 -16.37
CA GLU A 146 19.94 -4.00 -15.57
C GLU A 146 20.11 -3.45 -14.14
N ASP A 147 20.06 -2.12 -13.98
CA ASP A 147 20.18 -1.45 -12.69
C ASP A 147 18.85 -1.53 -11.91
N SER A 148 17.71 -1.50 -12.60
CA SER A 148 16.39 -1.69 -12.01
C SER A 148 16.23 -3.10 -11.41
N ASP A 149 16.67 -4.12 -12.14
CA ASP A 149 16.57 -5.52 -11.73
C ASP A 149 17.48 -5.82 -10.54
N SER A 150 18.64 -5.17 -10.42
CA SER A 150 19.50 -5.37 -9.25
C SER A 150 18.94 -4.71 -7.98
N LEU A 151 18.15 -3.64 -8.12
CA LEU A 151 17.59 -2.95 -6.96
C LEU A 151 16.58 -3.79 -6.17
N ILE A 152 15.86 -4.70 -6.82
CA ILE A 152 14.80 -5.46 -6.12
C ILE A 152 15.35 -6.52 -5.15
N ASP A 153 16.65 -6.80 -5.19
CA ASP A 153 17.35 -7.69 -4.26
C ASP A 153 17.90 -6.99 -3.01
N ASN A 154 17.86 -5.65 -2.98
CA ASN A 154 18.42 -4.88 -1.86
C ASN A 154 17.49 -4.85 -0.64
N THR A 155 18.06 -4.66 0.53
CA THR A 155 17.31 -4.56 1.79
C THR A 155 16.49 -3.28 1.85
N ILE A 156 15.26 -3.36 2.37
CA ILE A 156 14.41 -2.18 2.61
C ILE A 156 14.80 -1.53 3.94
N LEU A 157 15.14 -0.23 3.93
CA LEU A 157 15.46 0.56 5.12
C LEU A 157 14.23 1.27 5.71
N THR A 158 13.44 1.90 4.83
CA THR A 158 12.24 2.64 5.24
C THR A 158 11.10 2.34 4.28
N MET A 159 9.89 2.47 4.80
CA MET A 159 8.67 2.30 4.01
C MET A 159 7.74 3.46 4.29
N THR A 160 7.26 4.10 3.24
CA THR A 160 6.19 5.10 3.30
C THR A 160 4.93 4.50 2.71
N TYR A 161 3.82 4.60 3.44
CA TYR A 161 2.49 4.22 2.98
C TYR A 161 1.56 5.42 3.01
N VAL A 162 0.93 5.70 1.87
CA VAL A 162 -0.09 6.74 1.73
C VAL A 162 -1.44 6.05 1.48
N PRO A 163 -2.33 5.99 2.48
CA PRO A 163 -3.64 5.38 2.33
C PRO A 163 -4.46 6.10 1.26
N LYS A 164 -5.19 5.34 0.44
CA LYS A 164 -6.14 5.91 -0.55
C LYS A 164 -7.33 6.62 0.11
N LYS A 165 -7.66 6.26 1.35
CA LYS A 165 -8.71 6.90 2.15
C LYS A 165 -8.07 7.67 3.28
N ASN A 166 -8.41 8.94 3.41
CA ASN A 166 -7.91 9.77 4.49
C ASN A 166 -8.28 9.18 5.87
N LEU A 167 -7.33 9.29 6.79
CA LEU A 167 -7.44 8.89 8.18
C LEU A 167 -7.62 10.15 9.03
N SER A 168 -8.84 10.41 9.48
CA SER A 168 -9.07 11.51 10.43
C SER A 168 -8.24 11.29 11.70
N LYS A 169 -7.93 12.38 12.42
CA LYS A 169 -7.22 12.32 13.71
C LYS A 169 -7.88 11.33 14.67
N ASP A 170 -9.21 11.32 14.76
CA ASP A 170 -9.96 10.37 15.60
C ASP A 170 -9.76 8.92 15.15
N MET A 171 -9.73 8.66 13.84
CA MET A 171 -9.46 7.32 13.30
C MET A 171 -8.02 6.89 13.59
N ILE A 172 -7.06 7.82 13.52
CA ILE A 172 -5.67 7.57 13.87
C ILE A 172 -5.58 7.20 15.34
N THR A 173 -6.10 8.03 16.25
CA THR A 173 -6.11 7.71 17.69
C THR A 173 -6.81 6.38 17.98
N MET A 174 -7.93 6.08 17.34
CA MET A 174 -8.66 4.82 17.53
C MET A 174 -7.85 3.58 17.09
N ARG A 175 -7.02 3.70 16.04
CA ARG A 175 -6.27 2.58 15.46
C ARG A 175 -4.87 2.44 16.05
N PHE A 176 -4.17 3.56 16.20
CA PHE A 176 -2.76 3.62 16.59
C PHE A 176 -2.56 3.94 18.07
N GLY A 177 -3.58 4.47 18.75
CA GLY A 177 -3.47 5.01 20.10
C GLY A 177 -3.02 6.48 20.11
N GLU A 178 -2.83 7.03 21.31
CA GLU A 178 -2.21 8.36 21.48
C GLU A 178 -0.72 8.30 21.12
N PRO A 179 -0.20 9.27 20.36
CA PRO A 179 1.23 9.32 20.04
C PRO A 179 2.05 9.72 21.26
N ASN A 180 3.31 9.28 21.29
CA ASN A 180 4.26 9.62 22.35
C ASN A 180 4.66 11.11 22.28
N SER A 181 4.71 11.69 21.08
CA SER A 181 4.96 13.12 20.89
C SER A 181 4.32 13.66 19.62
N LYS A 182 4.11 14.98 19.58
CA LYS A 182 3.58 15.73 18.44
C LYS A 182 4.47 16.95 18.20
N ASN A 183 4.82 17.24 16.95
CA ASN A 183 5.53 18.46 16.57
C ASN A 183 5.05 18.98 15.21
N ILE A 184 5.50 20.18 14.85
CA ILE A 184 5.34 20.73 13.51
C ILE A 184 6.65 20.56 12.75
N GLY A 185 6.59 19.98 11.56
CA GLY A 185 7.74 19.84 10.66
C GLY A 185 8.17 21.17 10.06
N SER A 186 9.34 21.20 9.41
CA SER A 186 9.82 22.39 8.69
C SER A 186 8.93 22.81 7.52
N ASP A 187 8.13 21.87 7.02
CA ASP A 187 7.09 22.04 6.01
C ASP A 187 5.77 22.58 6.58
N GLY A 188 5.69 22.81 7.91
CA GLY A 188 4.48 23.28 8.59
C GLY A 188 3.44 22.19 8.86
N LEU A 189 3.71 20.93 8.51
CA LEU A 189 2.79 19.81 8.73
C LEU A 189 2.91 19.26 10.15
N GLU A 190 1.79 18.86 10.73
CA GLU A 190 1.77 18.23 12.05
C GLU A 190 2.23 16.78 11.94
N ARG A 191 3.13 16.36 12.83
CA ARG A 191 3.76 15.04 12.85
C ARG A 191 3.51 14.36 14.19
N TRP A 192 2.99 13.15 14.15
CA TRP A 192 2.69 12.31 15.31
C TRP A 192 3.68 11.16 15.37
N HIS A 193 4.36 11.01 16.49
CA HIS A 193 5.44 10.02 16.65
C HIS A 193 4.99 8.86 17.53
N TYR A 194 5.26 7.65 17.02
CA TYR A 194 5.04 6.37 17.68
C TYR A 194 6.35 5.57 17.67
N PRO A 195 7.36 5.97 18.48
CA PRO A 195 8.66 5.31 18.54
C PRO A 195 8.54 3.81 18.82
N ASP A 196 7.64 3.38 19.70
CA ASP A 196 7.40 1.96 20.04
C ASP A 196 6.85 1.13 18.86
N LYS A 197 6.50 1.80 17.75
CA LYS A 197 5.96 1.23 16.51
C LYS A 197 6.86 1.50 15.30
N GLY A 198 8.00 2.18 15.49
CA GLY A 198 8.87 2.66 14.42
C GLY A 198 8.12 3.49 13.39
N LEU A 199 7.19 4.36 13.83
CA LEU A 199 6.22 5.02 12.97
C LEU A 199 6.15 6.53 13.24
N GLU A 200 6.18 7.31 12.16
CA GLU A 200 5.74 8.71 12.11
C GLU A 200 4.49 8.81 11.23
N ILE A 201 3.49 9.58 11.68
CA ILE A 201 2.33 9.94 10.87
C ILE A 201 2.38 11.44 10.58
N ILE A 202 2.47 11.81 9.30
CA ILE A 202 2.41 13.19 8.83
C ILE A 202 0.97 13.50 8.45
N LEU A 203 0.41 14.51 9.10
CA LEU A 203 -0.95 14.96 8.88
C LEU A 203 -0.95 16.09 7.86
N ASN A 204 -1.57 15.85 6.71
CA ASN A 204 -1.73 16.85 5.67
C ASN A 204 -3.18 17.36 5.65
N PRO A 205 -3.45 18.64 5.99
CA PRO A 205 -4.80 19.18 5.96
C PRO A 205 -5.40 19.24 4.55
N ASP A 206 -4.54 19.32 3.52
CA ASP A 206 -4.92 19.50 2.12
C ASP A 206 -4.75 18.22 1.28
N GLY A 207 -4.38 17.10 1.90
CA GLY A 207 -4.03 15.87 1.21
C GLY A 207 -4.21 14.61 2.07
N PRO A 208 -3.76 13.44 1.58
CA PRO A 208 -3.76 12.23 2.37
C PRO A 208 -2.69 12.30 3.47
N GLU A 209 -2.96 11.64 4.59
CA GLU A 209 -1.98 11.43 5.65
C GLU A 209 -0.92 10.43 5.19
N VAL A 210 0.31 10.60 5.67
CA VAL A 210 1.45 9.78 5.29
C VAL A 210 1.93 8.99 6.50
N LEU A 211 2.08 7.67 6.36
CA LEU A 211 2.60 6.80 7.40
C LEU A 211 4.02 6.40 7.00
N GLN A 212 5.02 6.80 7.78
CA GLN A 212 6.43 6.51 7.54
C GLN A 212 6.94 5.53 8.59
N TYR A 213 7.39 4.37 8.15
CA TYR A 213 7.99 3.35 8.98
C TYR A 213 9.51 3.38 8.82
N TYR A 214 10.23 3.40 9.94
CA TYR A 214 11.67 3.48 9.97
C TYR A 214 12.23 2.74 11.17
N ILE A 215 13.42 2.16 10.98
CA ILE A 215 14.22 1.63 12.09
C ILE A 215 14.73 2.84 12.89
N ALA A 216 14.51 2.85 14.20
CA ALA A 216 15.06 3.90 15.06
C ALA A 216 16.59 3.88 14.94
N GLN A 217 17.19 4.98 14.50
CA GLN A 217 18.64 5.10 14.47
C GLN A 217 19.13 5.50 15.87
N GLU A 218 20.07 4.73 16.41
CA GLU A 218 20.80 5.06 17.65
C GLU A 218 21.72 6.28 17.48
#